data_AF-A0A8S3C215-F1
#
_entry.id   AF-A0A8S3C215-F1
#
_cell.length_a   1.000
_cell.length_b   1.000
_cell.length_c   1.000
_cell.angle_alpha   90.00
_cell.angle_beta   90.00
_cell.angle_gamma   90.00
#
_symmetry.space_group_name_H-M   'P 1'
#
loop_
_entity.id
_entity.type
_entity.pdbx_description
1 polymer ?
#
loop_
_entity_poly.entity_id
_entity_poly.type
_entity_poly.pdbx_seq_one_letter_code
_entity_poly.pdbx_strand_id
1 'polypeptide(L)' 'MAEKDLYNLSKIFYYFRERYYNQAYTTANEGLKRFVNDGILQFYSALALLMDVRLHEAMRELEQLRNKPELAVATLLALA' A
#
# COMPACT_ATOMS: atom_id res chain seq x y z
N MET A 1 9.90 2.85 -16.30
CA MET A 1 8.71 2.38 -15.54
C MET A 1 8.70 2.94 -14.11
N ALA A 2 9.09 4.20 -13.91
CA ALA A 2 9.25 4.78 -12.56
C ALA A 2 8.94 6.29 -12.47
N GLU A 3 8.99 7.02 -13.59
CA GLU A 3 8.90 8.49 -13.56
C GLU A 3 7.45 9.02 -13.54
N LYS A 4 6.46 8.23 -13.99
CA LYS A 4 5.06 8.70 -14.10
C LYS A 4 4.20 8.50 -12.84
N ASP A 5 4.63 7.70 -11.87
CA ASP A 5 3.87 7.46 -10.62
C ASP A 5 4.46 8.11 -9.38
N LEU A 6 5.54 8.88 -9.52
CA LEU A 6 6.08 9.69 -8.45
C LEU A 6 5.01 10.60 -7.83
N TYR A 7 4.07 11.10 -8.64
CA TYR A 7 2.96 11.91 -8.18
C TYR A 7 1.99 11.14 -7.27
N ASN A 8 1.62 9.91 -7.66
CA ASN A 8 0.72 9.06 -6.87
C ASN A 8 1.38 8.61 -5.56
N LEU A 9 2.65 8.20 -5.62
CA LEU A 9 3.44 7.87 -4.43
C LEU A 9 3.61 9.07 -3.50
N SER A 10 3.92 10.25 -4.04
CA SER A 10 4.03 11.49 -3.25
C SER A 10 2.72 11.84 -2.54
N LYS A 11 1.57 11.67 -3.22
CA LYS A 11 0.25 11.85 -2.60
C LYS A 11 -0.01 10.84 -1.50
N ILE A 12 0.31 9.56 -1.74
CA ILE A 12 0.18 8.50 -0.73
C ILE A 12 1.01 8.87 0.51
N PHE A 13 2.29 9.23 0.33
CA PHE A 13 3.14 9.64 1.45
C PHE A 13 2.60 10.85 2.21
N TYR A 14 2.11 11.86 1.49
CA TYR A 14 1.45 13.00 2.10
C TYR A 14 0.24 12.56 2.93
N TYR A 15 -0.62 11.69 2.39
CA TYR A 15 -1.79 11.19 3.11
C TYR A 15 -1.42 10.37 4.34
N PHE A 16 -0.37 9.54 4.28
CA PHE A 16 0.13 8.85 5.47
C PHE A 16 0.62 9.82 6.53
N ARG A 17 1.35 10.88 6.15
CA ARG A 17 1.86 11.89 7.07
C ARG A 17 0.73 12.65 7.79
N GLU A 18 -0.29 13.05 7.04
CA GLU A 18 -1.45 13.79 7.57
C GLU A 18 -2.53 12.86 8.18
N ARG A 19 -2.30 11.54 8.22
CA ARG A 19 -3.22 10.50 8.74
C ARG A 19 -4.54 10.36 7.96
N TYR A 20 -4.49 10.66 6.68
CA TYR A 20 -5.56 10.51 5.69
C TYR A 20 -5.55 9.11 5.07
N TYR A 21 -5.65 8.06 5.90
CA TYR A 21 -5.43 6.67 5.48
C TYR A 21 -6.47 6.18 4.45
N ASN A 22 -7.73 6.59 4.58
CA ASN A 22 -8.73 6.25 3.57
C ASN A 22 -8.41 6.87 2.20
N GLN A 23 -7.94 8.12 2.14
CA GLN A 23 -7.48 8.70 0.86
C GLN A 23 -6.22 8.02 0.33
N ALA A 24 -5.30 7.60 1.21
CA ALA A 24 -4.13 6.81 0.82
C ALA A 24 -4.53 5.47 0.17
N TYR A 25 -5.47 4.76 0.79
CA TYR A 25 -6.03 3.51 0.27
C TYR A 25 -6.69 3.68 -1.10
N THR A 26 -7.56 4.68 -1.25
CA THR A 26 -8.22 4.96 -2.55
C THR A 26 -7.20 5.32 -3.62
N THR A 27 -6.20 6.16 -3.30
CA THR A 27 -5.17 6.58 -4.26
C THR A 27 -4.29 5.40 -4.69
N ALA A 28 -3.92 4.51 -3.76
CA ALA A 28 -3.18 3.30 -4.06
C ALA A 28 -3.98 2.37 -5.00
N ASN A 29 -5.27 2.15 -4.71
CA ASN A 29 -6.15 1.33 -5.54
C ASN A 29 -6.43 1.92 -6.93
N GLU A 30 -6.52 3.24 -7.05
CA GLU A 30 -6.59 3.92 -8.35
C GLU A 30 -5.31 3.71 -9.15
N GLY A 31 -4.14 3.76 -8.50
CA GLY A 31 -2.87 3.39 -9.09
C GLY A 31 -2.85 1.96 -9.60
N LEU A 32 -3.37 1.00 -8.82
CA LEU A 32 -3.44 -0.42 -9.19
C LEU A 32 -4.34 -0.70 -10.40
N LYS A 33 -5.32 0.15 -10.70
CA LYS A 33 -6.10 0.07 -11.95
C LYS A 33 -5.25 0.35 -13.19
N ARG A 34 -4.19 1.15 -13.05
CA ARG A 34 -3.27 1.51 -14.14
C ARG A 34 -2.03 0.61 -14.16
N PHE A 35 -1.53 0.24 -13.00
CA PHE A 35 -0.33 -0.58 -12.79
C PHE A 35 -0.71 -1.86 -12.10
N VAL A 36 -1.32 -2.76 -12.87
CA VAL A 36 -1.80 -4.05 -12.37
C VAL A 36 -0.62 -4.85 -11.80
N ASN A 37 -0.80 -5.39 -10.60
CA ASN A 37 0.20 -6.18 -9.86
C ASN A 37 1.45 -5.41 -9.39
N ASP A 38 1.44 -4.08 -9.39
CA ASP A 38 2.49 -3.28 -8.75
C ASP A 38 2.55 -3.59 -7.24
N GLY A 39 3.64 -4.23 -6.80
CA GLY A 39 3.78 -4.65 -5.42
C GLY A 39 3.87 -3.48 -4.44
N ILE A 40 4.45 -2.35 -4.85
CA ILE A 40 4.62 -1.18 -3.99
C ILE A 40 3.26 -0.56 -3.70
N LEU A 41 2.43 -0.38 -4.74
CA LEU A 41 1.07 0.15 -4.55
C LEU A 41 0.18 -0.81 -3.76
N GLN A 42 0.31 -2.12 -3.97
CA GLN A 42 -0.38 -3.12 -3.14
C GLN A 42 0.03 -3.04 -1.67
N PHE A 43 1.32 -2.85 -1.39
CA PHE A 43 1.82 -2.68 -0.03
C PHE A 43 1.24 -1.43 0.64
N TYR A 44 1.25 -0.28 -0.04
CA TYR A 44 0.68 0.95 0.52
C TYR A 44 -0.84 0.90 0.70
N SER A 45 -1.57 0.18 -0.16
CA SER A 45 -2.99 -0.11 0.03
C SER A 45 -3.20 -0.86 1.35
N ALA A 46 -2.49 -1.98 1.53
CA ALA A 46 -2.62 -2.82 2.71
C ALA A 46 -2.17 -2.10 3.99
N LEU A 47 -1.09 -1.30 3.91
CA LEU A 47 -0.62 -0.48 5.02
C LEU A 47 -1.63 0.60 5.41
N ALA A 48 -2.34 1.19 4.43
CA ALA A 48 -3.37 2.19 4.71
C ALA A 48 -4.55 1.57 5.48
N LEU A 49 -4.96 0.35 5.11
CA LEU A 49 -5.96 -0.42 5.86
C LEU A 49 -5.50 -0.71 7.29
N LEU A 50 -4.23 -1.08 7.47
CA LEU A 50 -3.65 -1.35 8.79
C LEU A 50 -3.71 -0.10 9.68
N MET A 51 -3.30 1.05 9.15
CA MET A 51 -3.31 2.34 9.86
C MET A 51 -4.73 2.84 10.16
N ASP A 52 -5.72 2.46 9.36
CA ASP A 52 -7.14 2.73 9.57
C ASP A 52 -7.83 1.69 10.48
N VAL A 53 -7.06 0.80 11.13
CA VAL A 53 -7.54 -0.25 12.06
C VAL A 53 -8.48 -1.28 11.38
N ARG A 54 -8.41 -1.41 10.06
CA ARG A 54 -9.13 -2.42 9.27
C ARG A 54 -8.32 -3.71 9.18
N LEU A 55 -8.02 -4.28 10.36
CA LEU A 55 -7.00 -5.33 10.54
C LEU A 55 -7.23 -6.56 9.67
N HIS A 56 -8.46 -7.06 9.57
CA HIS A 56 -8.75 -8.26 8.77
C HIS A 56 -8.50 -8.07 7.28
N GLU A 57 -8.83 -6.90 6.74
CA GLU A 57 -8.61 -6.57 5.33
C GLU A 57 -7.12 -6.37 5.06
N ALA A 58 -6.45 -5.64 5.97
CA ALA A 58 -5.00 -5.43 5.90
C ALA A 58 -4.23 -6.75 5.92
N MET A 59 -4.56 -7.67 6.84
CA MET A 59 -3.93 -8.98 6.94
C MET A 59 -4.08 -9.78 5.65
N ARG A 60 -5.29 -9.83 5.08
CA ARG A 60 -5.56 -10.56 3.83
C ARG A 60 -4.75 -10.02 2.66
N GLU A 61 -4.60 -8.69 2.56
CA GLU A 61 -3.80 -8.07 1.50
C GLU A 61 -2.29 -8.28 1.73
N LEU A 62 -1.82 -8.15 2.98
CA LEU A 62 -0.42 -8.35 3.34
C LEU A 62 0.03 -9.82 3.15
N GLU A 63 -0.81 -10.80 3.47
CA GLU A 63 -0.50 -12.21 3.26
C GLU A 63 -0.23 -12.56 1.80
N GLN A 64 -0.93 -11.90 0.86
CA GLN A 64 -0.71 -12.09 -0.57
C GLN A 64 0.64 -11.53 -1.04
N LEU A 65 1.18 -10.55 -0.31
CA LEU A 65 2.48 -9.92 -0.59
C LEU A 65 3.65 -10.66 0.06
N ARG A 66 3.40 -11.56 1.02
CA ARG A 66 4.44 -12.31 1.75
C ARG A 66 5.40 -13.08 0.84
N ASN A 67 4.94 -13.49 -0.34
CA ASN A 67 5.74 -14.26 -1.29
C ASN A 67 6.55 -13.38 -2.27
N LYS A 68 6.45 -12.04 -2.18
CA LYS A 68 7.24 -11.10 -3.01
C LYS A 68 8.53 -10.73 -2.27
N PRO A 69 9.71 -11.16 -2.76
CA PRO A 69 10.98 -11.01 -2.02
C PRO A 69 11.35 -9.54 -1.74
N GLU A 70 10.98 -8.58 -2.61
CA GLU A 70 11.28 -7.16 -2.37
C GLU A 70 10.41 -6.54 -1.26
N LEU A 71 9.28 -7.14 -0.91
CA LEU A 71 8.32 -6.61 0.06
C LEU A 71 8.20 -7.47 1.32
N ALA A 72 8.73 -8.69 1.30
CA ALA A 72 8.62 -9.65 2.39
C ALA A 72 9.04 -9.06 3.76
N VAL A 73 10.13 -8.28 3.81
CA VAL A 73 10.59 -7.65 5.06
C VAL A 73 9.61 -6.59 5.56
N ALA A 74 9.12 -5.71 4.68
CA ALA A 74 8.18 -4.66 5.05
C ALA A 74 6.81 -5.23 5.44
N THR A 75 6.34 -6.25 4.72
CA THR A 75 5.12 -7.01 5.02
C THR A 75 5.23 -7.72 6.37
N LEU A 76 6.35 -8.38 6.67
CA LEU A 76 6.58 -9.04 7.96
C LEU A 76 6.60 -8.03 9.11
N LEU A 77 7.25 -6.87 8.94
CA LEU A 77 7.25 -5.80 9.95
C LEU A 77 5.85 -5.20 10.18
N ALA A 78 5.01 -5.12 9.14
CA ALA A 78 3.63 -4.64 9.28
C ALA A 78 2.69 -5.67 9.94
N LEU A 79 3.05 -6.96 9.92
CA LEU A 79 2.29 -8.05 10.54
C LEU A 79 2.72 -8.36 11.99
N ALA A 80 3.91 -7.93 12.39
CA ALA A 80 4.51 -8.19 13.71
C ALA A 80 3.96 -7.25 14.80
#